data_AF-A0A957DVM5-F1
#
_entry.id   AF-A0A957DVM5-F1
#
_cell.length_a   1.000
_cell.length_b   1.000
_cell.length_c   1.000
_cell.angle_alpha   90.00
_cell.angle_beta   90.00
_cell.angle_gamma   90.00
#
_symmetry.space_group_name_H-M   'P 1'
#
loop_
_entity.id
_entity.type
_entity.pdbx_description
1 polymer ?
#
loop_
_entity_poly.entity_id
_entity_poly.type
_entity_poly.pdbx_seq_one_letter_code
_entity_poly.pdbx_strand_id
1 'polypeptide(L)'
;NPAFATLIGYPEEKLLNQHFTKFITEDAQPFFFLTQAERLSQTMVRELKLVRANNKVVDILVTAVPQNSEFSTSGFICVVTDLSAQKKIENALAQARDKALEASELKSEFLANMSHEIRTPLNAVIGMTSLLLDAPLTAEQQDYAQTIRSSGEILLSLINDILDLSKIEAGKLELVKRPFALREKKKKTID
;
A
#
# COMPACT_ATOMS: atom_id res chain seq x y z
N ASN A 1 38.92 4.27 -0.91
CA ASN A 1 38.86 3.63 -2.24
C ASN A 1 38.14 4.57 -3.21
N PRO A 2 38.27 4.39 -4.53
CA PRO A 2 37.70 5.29 -5.53
C PRO A 2 36.18 5.44 -5.42
N ALA A 3 35.46 4.34 -5.16
CA ALA A 3 34.00 4.34 -5.04
C ALA A 3 33.52 5.24 -3.88
N PHE A 4 34.16 5.18 -2.72
CA PHE A 4 33.82 6.06 -1.59
C PHE A 4 34.15 7.53 -1.90
N ALA A 5 35.26 7.80 -2.57
CA ALA A 5 35.63 9.14 -3.01
C ALA A 5 34.62 9.76 -3.98
N THR A 6 34.13 8.97 -4.94
CA THR A 6 33.03 9.40 -5.83
C THR A 6 31.74 9.64 -5.06
N LEU A 7 31.39 8.74 -4.13
CA LEU A 7 30.16 8.83 -3.33
C LEU A 7 30.12 10.08 -2.44
N ILE A 8 31.24 10.42 -1.80
CA ILE A 8 31.35 11.57 -0.90
C ILE A 8 31.64 12.89 -1.64
N GLY A 9 32.23 12.81 -2.83
CA GLY A 9 32.57 13.97 -3.66
C GLY A 9 33.89 14.66 -3.29
N TYR A 10 34.78 13.98 -2.58
CA TYR A 10 36.14 14.45 -2.28
C TYR A 10 37.18 13.57 -2.98
N PRO A 11 38.32 14.13 -3.43
CA PRO A 11 39.43 13.32 -3.93
C PRO A 11 40.01 12.44 -2.83
N GLU A 12 40.51 11.26 -3.18
CA GLU A 12 41.04 10.26 -2.23
C GLU A 12 42.10 10.83 -1.28
N GLU A 13 42.98 11.68 -1.80
CA GLU A 13 44.05 12.35 -1.03
C GLU A 13 43.52 13.18 0.14
N LYS A 14 42.34 13.81 -0.02
CA LYS A 14 41.71 14.61 1.04
C LYS A 14 40.97 13.75 2.08
N LEU A 15 40.71 12.49 1.76
CA LEU A 15 40.04 11.55 2.65
C LEU A 15 41.04 10.81 3.55
N LEU A 16 42.27 10.63 3.08
CA LEU A 16 43.35 10.04 3.87
C LEU A 16 43.60 10.87 5.13
N ASN A 17 43.82 10.18 6.26
CA ASN A 17 44.04 10.78 7.59
C ASN A 17 42.89 11.67 8.12
N GLN A 18 41.71 11.66 7.49
CA GLN A 18 40.52 12.27 8.04
C GLN A 18 39.69 11.23 8.79
N HIS A 19 39.17 11.63 9.95
CA HIS A 19 38.25 10.78 10.70
C HIS A 19 36.89 10.74 9.99
N PHE A 20 36.34 9.55 9.75
CA PHE A 20 35.08 9.35 9.02
C PHE A 20 33.91 10.17 9.60
N THR A 21 33.93 10.42 10.91
CA THR A 21 32.88 11.21 11.60
C THR A 21 32.76 12.65 11.12
N LYS A 22 33.77 13.20 10.44
CA LYS A 22 33.69 14.55 9.85
C LYS A 22 32.70 14.66 8.71
N PHE A 23 32.29 13.54 8.13
CA PHE A 23 31.49 13.50 6.91
C PHE A 23 30.06 13.04 7.14
N ILE A 24 29.65 12.87 8.38
CA ILE A 24 28.33 12.42 8.78
C ILE A 24 27.74 13.42 9.76
N THR A 25 26.42 13.48 9.80
CA THR A 25 25.72 14.46 10.63
C THR A 25 25.92 14.16 12.13
N GLU A 26 25.99 15.21 12.96
CA GLU A 26 26.32 15.09 14.40
C GLU A 26 25.28 14.27 15.20
N ASP A 27 24.02 14.28 14.76
CA ASP A 27 22.91 13.49 15.32
C ASP A 27 23.12 11.97 15.17
N ALA A 28 24.05 11.52 14.33
CA ALA A 28 24.35 10.11 14.10
C ALA A 28 25.09 9.41 15.25
N GLN A 29 25.57 10.14 16.27
CA GLN A 29 26.46 9.66 17.34
C GLN A 29 27.53 8.65 16.86
N PRO A 30 28.30 8.99 15.82
CA PRO A 30 29.06 7.98 15.10
C PRO A 30 30.32 7.51 15.82
N PHE A 31 30.85 8.34 16.73
CA PHE A 31 31.91 7.94 17.63
C PHE A 31 31.47 6.79 18.54
N PHE A 32 30.22 6.83 19.04
CA PHE A 32 29.65 5.75 19.83
C PHE A 32 29.52 4.45 19.00
N PHE A 33 29.12 4.56 17.73
CA PHE A 33 28.99 3.40 16.85
C PHE A 33 30.33 2.68 16.61
N LEU A 34 31.39 3.43 16.26
CA LEU A 34 32.71 2.85 16.01
C LEU A 34 33.34 2.31 17.30
N THR A 35 33.25 3.04 18.41
CA THR A 35 33.78 2.58 19.71
C THR A 35 33.07 1.34 20.24
N GLN A 36 31.76 1.20 20.01
CA GLN A 36 31.02 -0.01 20.37
C GLN A 36 31.42 -1.22 19.52
N ALA A 37 31.64 -1.05 18.22
CA ALA A 37 32.14 -2.12 17.35
C ALA A 37 33.52 -2.64 17.85
N GLU A 38 34.37 -1.77 18.40
CA GLU A 38 35.68 -2.13 18.95
C GLU A 38 35.53 -2.93 20.22
N ARG A 39 34.79 -2.35 21.17
CA ARG A 39 34.64 -2.89 22.52
C ARG A 39 34.02 -4.28 22.49
N LEU A 40 33.11 -4.52 21.56
CA LEU A 40 32.39 -5.77 21.45
C LEU A 40 33.04 -6.76 20.47
N SER A 41 34.05 -6.34 19.70
CA SER A 41 34.68 -7.16 18.64
C SER A 41 33.64 -7.81 17.72
N GLN A 42 32.58 -7.07 17.39
CA GLN A 42 31.45 -7.54 16.60
C GLN A 42 31.19 -6.64 15.39
N THR A 43 30.66 -7.24 14.32
CA THR A 43 30.19 -6.48 13.16
C THR A 43 28.98 -5.65 13.56
N MET A 44 29.04 -4.37 13.24
CA MET A 44 27.97 -3.41 13.51
C MET A 44 27.42 -2.84 12.20
N VAL A 45 26.11 -2.74 12.10
CA VAL A 45 25.42 -2.19 10.93
C VAL A 45 24.47 -1.08 11.38
N ARG A 46 24.54 0.08 10.72
CA ARG A 46 23.66 1.21 11.04
C ARG A 46 23.41 2.11 9.83
N GLU A 47 22.19 2.61 9.72
CA GLU A 47 21.88 3.72 8.81
C GLU A 47 22.35 5.05 9.41
N LEU A 48 23.09 5.81 8.62
CA LEU A 48 23.59 7.14 8.98
C LEU A 48 23.31 8.12 7.84
N LYS A 49 23.48 9.41 8.11
CA LYS A 49 23.39 10.46 7.11
C LYS A 49 24.80 11.00 6.82
N LEU A 50 25.21 10.90 5.56
CA LEU A 50 26.47 11.41 5.04
C LEU A 50 26.27 12.78 4.40
N VAL A 51 27.16 13.72 4.69
CA VAL A 51 27.25 15.03 4.06
C VAL A 51 28.32 14.97 2.96
N ARG A 52 27.90 15.13 1.71
CA ARG A 52 28.79 15.19 0.55
C ARG A 52 29.50 16.55 0.46
N ALA A 53 30.55 16.64 -0.37
CA ALA A 53 31.27 17.89 -0.62
C ALA A 53 30.40 19.05 -1.15
N ASN A 54 29.26 18.73 -1.78
CA ASN A 54 28.28 19.70 -2.25
C ASN A 54 27.21 20.06 -1.19
N ASN A 55 27.44 19.72 0.08
CA ASN A 55 26.52 19.86 1.22
C ASN A 55 25.20 19.08 1.10
N LYS A 56 25.05 18.20 0.10
CA LYS A 56 23.88 17.32 0.01
C LYS A 56 24.00 16.20 1.05
N VAL A 57 22.94 16.03 1.82
CA VAL A 57 22.81 14.92 2.77
C VAL A 57 22.23 13.70 2.06
N VAL A 58 22.84 12.53 2.26
CA VAL A 58 22.36 11.25 1.74
C VAL A 58 22.32 10.19 2.82
N ASP A 59 21.30 9.35 2.77
CA ASP A 59 21.21 8.17 3.63
C ASP A 59 22.23 7.12 3.17
N ILE A 60 22.99 6.59 4.12
CA ILE A 60 23.96 5.53 3.89
C ILE A 60 23.78 4.41 4.90
N LEU A 61 24.05 3.17 4.48
CA LEU A 61 24.25 2.05 5.38
C LEU A 61 25.74 1.92 5.65
N VAL A 62 26.13 1.96 6.92
CA VAL A 62 27.51 1.71 7.34
C VAL A 62 27.58 0.36 8.02
N THR A 63 28.40 -0.52 7.45
CA THR A 63 28.77 -1.80 8.05
C THR A 63 30.22 -1.69 8.51
N ALA A 64 30.44 -1.66 9.83
CA ALA A 64 31.77 -1.64 10.44
C ALA A 64 32.12 -3.06 10.91
N VAL A 65 33.22 -3.58 10.39
CA VAL A 65 33.78 -4.89 10.75
C VAL A 65 35.11 -4.65 11.46
N PRO A 66 35.29 -5.15 12.71
CA PRO A 66 36.56 -5.03 13.40
C PRO A 66 37.63 -5.87 12.71
N GLN A 67 38.84 -5.33 12.60
CA GLN A 67 39.99 -6.06 12.08
C GLN A 67 40.94 -6.40 13.22
N ASN A 68 40.97 -7.68 13.60
CA ASN A 68 41.90 -8.16 14.62
C ASN A 68 43.25 -8.50 13.96
N SER A 69 44.34 -7.95 14.49
CA SER A 69 45.68 -8.48 14.24
C SER A 69 46.10 -9.36 15.43
N GLU A 70 47.05 -10.29 15.24
CA GLU A 70 47.55 -11.18 16.30
C GLU A 70 48.08 -10.45 17.56
N PHE A 71 48.36 -9.15 17.48
CA PHE A 71 49.01 -8.39 18.56
C PHE A 71 48.20 -7.19 19.10
N SER A 72 47.06 -6.83 18.49
CA SER A 72 46.09 -5.84 18.99
C SER A 72 44.94 -5.64 17.99
N THR A 73 43.81 -5.07 18.45
CA THR A 73 42.73 -4.58 17.58
C THR A 73 43.30 -3.50 16.67
N SER A 74 43.43 -3.79 15.38
CA SER A 74 44.04 -2.90 14.40
C SER A 74 42.94 -2.30 13.52
N GLY A 75 42.08 -1.49 14.14
CA GLY A 75 41.07 -0.68 13.46
C GLY A 75 39.87 -1.43 12.88
N PHE A 76 39.17 -0.76 11.95
CA PHE A 76 37.94 -1.23 11.33
C PHE A 76 37.99 -1.12 9.82
N ILE A 77 37.35 -2.07 9.17
CA ILE A 77 36.93 -1.93 7.78
C ILE A 77 35.47 -1.48 7.78
N CYS A 78 35.19 -0.33 7.18
CA CYS A 78 33.83 0.16 6.99
C CYS A 78 33.42 0.02 5.53
N VAL A 79 32.27 -0.62 5.29
CA VAL A 79 31.58 -0.60 4.00
C VAL A 79 30.46 0.43 4.08
N VAL A 80 30.42 1.33 3.10
CA VAL A 80 29.41 2.39 3.01
C VAL A 80 28.59 2.18 1.75
N THR A 81 27.29 1.97 1.92
CA THR A 81 26.34 1.79 0.82
C THR A 81 25.42 2.99 0.72
N ASP A 82 25.29 3.60 -0.47
CA ASP A 82 24.33 4.68 -0.73
C ASP A 82 22.91 4.13 -0.77
N LEU A 83 22.04 4.60 0.12
CA LEU A 83 20.63 4.20 0.17
C LEU A 83 19.72 5.14 -0.62
N SER A 84 20.26 6.19 -1.27
CA SER A 84 19.45 7.21 -1.96
C SER A 84 18.53 6.61 -3.03
N ALA A 85 19.04 5.68 -3.84
CA ALA A 85 18.25 5.04 -4.90
C ALA A 85 17.16 4.13 -4.30
N GLN A 86 17.51 3.35 -3.28
CA GLN A 86 16.59 2.46 -2.59
C GLN A 86 15.46 3.24 -1.90
N LYS A 87 15.79 4.23 -1.07
CA LYS A 87 14.78 5.06 -0.39
C LYS A 87 13.89 5.83 -1.37
N LYS A 88 14.43 6.27 -2.51
CA LYS A 88 13.61 6.90 -3.57
C LYS A 88 12.59 5.94 -4.15
N ILE A 89 12.97 4.69 -4.41
CA ILE A 89 12.07 3.66 -4.90
C ILE A 89 11.03 3.30 -3.84
N GLU A 90 11.44 3.09 -2.60
CA GLU A 90 10.54 2.80 -1.48
C GLU A 90 9.51 3.91 -1.27
N ASN A 91 9.93 5.17 -1.28
CA ASN A 91 9.04 6.31 -1.17
C ASN A 91 8.09 6.43 -2.37
N ALA A 92 8.59 6.21 -3.60
CA ALA A 92 7.74 6.23 -4.79
C ALA A 92 6.70 5.11 -4.75
N LEU A 93 7.08 3.92 -4.29
CA LEU A 93 6.18 2.78 -4.12
C LEU A 93 5.13 3.07 -3.04
N ALA A 94 5.54 3.62 -1.89
CA ALA A 94 4.62 3.99 -0.81
C ALA A 94 3.61 5.03 -1.30
N GLN A 95 4.06 6.09 -1.99
CA GLN A 95 3.18 7.10 -2.57
C GLN A 95 2.22 6.52 -3.63
N ALA A 96 2.70 5.62 -4.49
CA ALA A 96 1.86 4.97 -5.48
C ALA A 96 0.79 4.07 -4.83
N ARG A 97 1.18 3.32 -3.78
CA ARG A 97 0.26 2.51 -2.98
C ARG A 97 -0.80 3.38 -2.31
N ASP A 98 -0.40 4.45 -1.64
CA ASP A 98 -1.32 5.31 -0.89
C ASP A 98 -2.33 5.99 -1.83
N LYS A 99 -1.89 6.45 -3.01
CA LYS A 99 -2.78 6.95 -4.07
C LYS A 99 -3.75 5.89 -4.59
N ALA A 100 -3.29 4.65 -4.75
CA ALA A 100 -4.14 3.55 -5.20
C ALA A 100 -5.20 3.19 -4.15
N LEU A 101 -4.84 3.22 -2.86
CA LEU A 101 -5.76 3.00 -1.76
C LEU A 101 -6.82 4.10 -1.68
N GLU A 102 -6.40 5.37 -1.72
CA GLU A 102 -7.33 6.52 -1.73
C GLU A 102 -8.30 6.45 -2.92
N ALA A 103 -7.80 6.15 -4.13
CA ALA A 103 -8.64 5.99 -5.30
C ALA A 103 -9.65 4.82 -5.16
N SER A 104 -9.24 3.71 -4.53
CA SER A 104 -10.12 2.56 -4.27
C SER A 104 -11.22 2.91 -3.26
N GLU A 105 -10.89 3.67 -2.21
CA GLU A 105 -11.85 4.14 -1.22
C GLU A 105 -12.88 5.11 -1.84
N LEU A 106 -12.41 6.11 -2.59
CA LEU A 106 -13.27 7.06 -3.30
C LEU A 106 -14.17 6.35 -4.32
N LYS A 107 -13.65 5.37 -5.06
CA LYS A 107 -14.43 4.53 -5.99
C LYS A 107 -15.54 3.79 -5.24
N SER A 108 -15.22 3.19 -4.09
CA SER A 108 -16.17 2.43 -3.29
C SER A 108 -17.28 3.31 -2.71
N GLU A 109 -16.93 4.48 -2.18
CA GLU A 109 -17.89 5.45 -1.67
C GLU A 109 -18.80 5.98 -2.78
N PHE A 110 -18.22 6.34 -3.93
CA PHE A 110 -18.97 6.79 -5.09
C PHE A 110 -20.00 5.74 -5.52
N LEU A 111 -19.60 4.48 -5.67
CA LEU A 111 -20.50 3.41 -6.10
C LEU A 111 -21.59 3.13 -5.05
N ALA A 112 -21.25 3.15 -3.76
CA ALA A 112 -22.24 3.01 -2.69
C ALA A 112 -23.32 4.10 -2.76
N ASN A 113 -22.90 5.37 -2.89
CA ASN A 113 -23.81 6.50 -2.99
C ASN A 113 -24.68 6.41 -4.25
N MET A 114 -24.08 6.14 -5.41
CA MET A 114 -24.82 5.99 -6.67
C MET A 114 -25.84 4.85 -6.60
N SER A 115 -25.50 3.73 -5.95
CA SER A 115 -26.46 2.64 -5.78
C SER A 115 -27.68 3.05 -4.97
N HIS A 116 -27.50 3.80 -3.87
CA HIS A 116 -28.61 4.33 -3.09
C HIS A 116 -29.49 5.29 -3.90
N GLU A 117 -28.86 6.19 -4.67
CA GLU A 117 -29.54 7.16 -5.53
C GLU A 117 -30.27 6.51 -6.72
N ILE A 118 -29.79 5.38 -7.24
CA ILE A 118 -30.48 4.63 -8.31
C ILE A 118 -31.58 3.73 -7.75
N ARG A 119 -31.35 3.09 -6.59
CA ARG A 119 -32.31 2.16 -5.97
C ARG A 119 -33.65 2.83 -5.68
N THR A 120 -33.65 4.07 -5.20
CA THR A 120 -34.86 4.80 -4.82
C THR A 120 -35.83 5.01 -6.01
N PRO A 121 -35.42 5.66 -7.13
CA PRO A 121 -36.30 5.81 -8.29
C PRO A 121 -36.64 4.46 -8.94
N LEU A 122 -35.72 3.49 -8.95
CA LEU A 122 -35.97 2.19 -9.56
C LEU A 122 -37.02 1.37 -8.78
N ASN A 123 -36.94 1.38 -7.45
CA ASN A 123 -37.97 0.78 -6.60
C ASN A 123 -39.32 1.46 -6.77
N ALA A 124 -39.34 2.79 -6.97
CA ALA A 124 -40.58 3.51 -7.26
C ALA A 124 -41.17 3.07 -8.61
N VAL A 125 -40.35 2.94 -9.67
CA VAL A 125 -40.80 2.42 -10.98
C VAL A 125 -41.36 1.01 -10.83
N ILE A 126 -40.63 0.08 -10.20
CA ILE A 126 -41.08 -1.31 -9.96
C ILE A 126 -42.39 -1.35 -9.18
N GLY A 127 -42.51 -0.52 -8.13
CA GLY A 127 -43.72 -0.40 -7.33
C GLY A 127 -44.91 0.10 -8.16
N MET A 128 -44.72 1.17 -8.93
CA MET A 128 -45.77 1.72 -9.81
C MET A 128 -46.17 0.74 -10.91
N THR A 129 -45.21 0.02 -11.49
CA THR A 129 -45.50 -1.02 -12.48
C THR A 129 -46.23 -2.21 -11.86
N SER A 130 -45.94 -2.55 -10.60
CA SER A 130 -46.69 -3.59 -9.88
C SER A 130 -48.15 -3.18 -9.64
N LEU A 131 -48.40 -1.94 -9.22
CA LEU A 131 -49.75 -1.40 -9.11
C LEU A 131 -50.48 -1.34 -10.47
N LEU A 132 -49.76 -1.02 -11.55
CA LEU A 132 -50.32 -0.99 -12.90
C LEU A 132 -50.75 -2.39 -13.35
N LEU A 133 -49.98 -3.43 -13.01
CA LEU A 133 -50.30 -4.83 -13.33
C LEU A 133 -51.55 -5.35 -12.59
N ASP A 134 -51.96 -4.70 -11.51
CA ASP A 134 -53.20 -5.01 -10.79
C ASP A 134 -54.44 -4.33 -11.42
N ALA A 135 -54.25 -3.43 -12.39
CA ALA A 135 -55.33 -2.75 -13.11
C ALA A 135 -55.84 -3.58 -14.30
N PRO A 136 -57.06 -3.33 -14.81
CA PRO A 136 -57.52 -3.94 -16.05
C PRO A 136 -56.71 -3.39 -17.25
N LEU A 137 -55.82 -4.22 -17.78
CA LEU A 137 -54.94 -3.93 -18.92
C LEU A 137 -55.31 -4.79 -20.13
N THR A 138 -54.98 -4.30 -21.34
CA THR A 138 -54.94 -5.16 -22.52
C THR A 138 -53.73 -6.11 -22.45
N ALA A 139 -53.76 -7.20 -23.22
CA ALA A 139 -52.64 -8.16 -23.26
C ALA A 139 -51.29 -7.50 -23.62
N GLU A 140 -51.32 -6.55 -24.56
CA GLU A 140 -50.13 -5.80 -24.98
C GLU A 140 -49.61 -4.88 -23.87
N GLN A 141 -50.50 -4.16 -23.16
CA GLN A 141 -50.12 -3.31 -22.03
C GLN A 141 -49.55 -4.12 -20.86
N GLN A 142 -50.10 -5.31 -20.62
CA GLN A 142 -49.61 -6.23 -19.59
C GLN A 142 -48.20 -6.71 -19.92
N ASP A 143 -47.91 -7.03 -21.17
CA ASP A 143 -46.57 -7.44 -21.62
C ASP A 143 -45.53 -6.31 -21.45
N TYR A 144 -45.90 -5.08 -21.80
CA TYR A 144 -45.05 -3.89 -21.57
C TYR A 144 -44.77 -3.66 -20.08
N ALA A 145 -45.81 -3.71 -19.23
CA ALA A 145 -45.65 -3.54 -17.79
C ALA A 145 -44.79 -4.68 -17.18
N GLN A 146 -45.01 -5.92 -17.60
CA GLN A 146 -44.18 -7.04 -17.15
C GLN A 146 -42.71 -6.85 -17.54
N THR A 147 -42.45 -6.40 -18.76
CA THR A 147 -41.09 -6.13 -19.27
C THR A 147 -40.39 -5.02 -18.49
N ILE A 148 -41.10 -3.93 -18.18
CA ILE A 148 -40.56 -2.84 -17.36
C ILE A 148 -40.19 -3.34 -15.97
N ARG A 149 -41.08 -4.12 -15.33
CA ARG A 149 -40.84 -4.68 -14.00
C ARG A 149 -39.63 -5.61 -13.99
N SER A 150 -39.57 -6.59 -14.88
CA SER A 150 -38.46 -7.55 -14.95
C SER A 150 -37.13 -6.86 -15.25
N SER A 151 -37.13 -5.86 -16.13
CA SER A 151 -35.93 -5.07 -16.42
C SER A 151 -35.43 -4.29 -15.20
N GLY A 152 -36.35 -3.73 -14.41
CA GLY A 152 -36.02 -3.04 -13.16
C GLY A 152 -35.42 -3.96 -12.11
N GLU A 153 -35.98 -5.17 -11.95
CA GLU A 153 -35.44 -6.20 -11.04
C GLU A 153 -34.04 -6.67 -11.45
N ILE A 154 -33.82 -6.90 -12.76
CA ILE A 154 -32.50 -7.24 -13.31
C ILE A 154 -31.49 -6.12 -13.04
N LEU A 155 -31.87 -4.86 -13.27
CA LEU A 155 -30.99 -3.72 -13.03
C LEU A 155 -30.62 -3.58 -11.54
N LEU A 156 -31.57 -3.80 -10.62
CA LEU A 156 -31.27 -3.84 -9.18
C LEU A 156 -30.25 -4.94 -8.85
N SER A 157 -30.41 -6.13 -9.42
CA SER A 157 -29.47 -7.23 -9.21
C SER A 157 -28.06 -6.85 -9.69
N LEU A 158 -27.93 -6.34 -10.91
CA LEU A 158 -26.66 -5.92 -11.48
C LEU A 158 -25.97 -4.83 -10.64
N ILE A 159 -26.73 -3.86 -10.14
CA ILE A 159 -26.18 -2.81 -9.27
C ILE A 159 -25.67 -3.41 -7.95
N ASN A 160 -26.39 -4.37 -7.37
CA ASN A 160 -25.94 -5.04 -6.15
C ASN A 160 -24.66 -5.86 -6.40
N ASP A 161 -24.58 -6.56 -7.54
CA ASP A 161 -23.37 -7.32 -7.91
C ASP A 161 -22.15 -6.40 -8.07
N ILE A 162 -22.32 -5.22 -8.69
CA ILE A 162 -21.27 -4.20 -8.82
C ILE A 162 -20.83 -3.67 -7.44
N LEU A 163 -21.78 -3.44 -6.54
CA LEU A 163 -21.46 -3.03 -5.16
C LEU A 163 -20.68 -4.09 -4.41
N ASP A 164 -21.08 -5.35 -4.52
CA ASP A 164 -20.43 -6.45 -3.82
C ASP A 164 -19.00 -6.66 -4.34
N LEU A 165 -18.80 -6.58 -5.66
CA LEU A 165 -17.45 -6.56 -6.26
C LEU A 165 -16.60 -5.41 -5.70
N SER A 166 -17.17 -4.21 -5.58
CA SER A 166 -16.46 -3.03 -5.08
C SER A 166 -16.05 -3.19 -3.61
N LYS A 167 -16.90 -3.82 -2.78
CA LYS A 167 -16.55 -4.16 -1.39
C LYS A 167 -15.45 -5.20 -1.30
N ILE A 168 -15.42 -6.18 -2.22
CA ILE A 168 -14.35 -7.18 -2.30
C ILE A 168 -13.02 -6.51 -2.65
N GLU A 169 -13.00 -5.66 -3.67
CA GLU A 169 -11.80 -4.92 -4.09
C GLU A 169 -11.25 -4.03 -2.97
N ALA A 170 -12.13 -3.45 -2.15
CA ALA A 170 -11.76 -2.63 -1.00
C ALA A 170 -11.41 -3.45 0.26
N GLY A 171 -11.54 -4.79 0.24
CA GLY A 171 -11.33 -5.64 1.41
C GLY A 171 -12.38 -5.47 2.53
N LYS A 172 -13.54 -4.87 2.22
CA LYS A 172 -14.61 -4.52 3.16
C LYS A 172 -15.75 -5.55 3.23
N LEU A 173 -15.59 -6.72 2.60
CA LEU A 173 -16.63 -7.75 2.61
C LEU A 173 -16.60 -8.55 3.92
N GLU A 174 -17.59 -8.29 4.78
CA GLU A 174 -17.76 -9.06 6.03
C GLU A 174 -18.54 -10.35 5.78
N LEU A 175 -17.89 -11.50 6.01
CA LEU A 175 -18.54 -12.80 5.96
C LEU A 175 -19.35 -13.04 7.25
N VAL A 176 -20.67 -12.88 7.17
CA VAL A 176 -21.55 -13.20 8.30
C VAL A 176 -21.78 -14.71 8.37
N LYS A 177 -21.11 -15.39 9.30
CA LYS A 177 -21.38 -16.81 9.61
C LYS A 177 -22.70 -16.91 10.37
N ARG A 178 -23.73 -17.51 9.75
CA ARG A 178 -24.99 -17.87 10.43
C ARG A 178 -25.19 -19.38 10.39
N PRO A 179 -25.69 -20.02 11.47
CA PRO A 179 -26.11 -21.40 11.43
C PRO A 179 -27.21 -21.56 10.37
N PHE A 180 -27.07 -22.50 9.45
CA PHE A 180 -28.11 -22.82 8.49
C PHE A 180 -28.26 -24.34 8.33
N ALA A 181 -29.51 -24.80 8.28
CA ALA A 181 -29.82 -26.21 8.06
C ALA A 181 -29.66 -26.53 6.58
N LEU A 182 -28.52 -27.15 6.21
CA LEU A 182 -28.19 -27.53 4.83
C LEU A 182 -29.29 -28.39 4.16
N ARG A 183 -30.03 -29.18 4.95
CA ARG A 183 -31.11 -30.05 4.46
C ARG A 183 -32.39 -29.31 4.06
N GLU A 184 -32.68 -28.14 4.62
CA GLU A 184 -33.88 -27.35 4.27
C GLU A 184 -33.64 -26.47 3.03
N LYS A 185 -32.41 -26.01 2.81
CA LYS A 185 -32.07 -25.11 1.68
C LYS A 185 -32.10 -25.77 0.30
N LYS A 186 -32.04 -27.11 0.21
CA LYS A 186 -32.07 -27.83 -1.08
C LYS A 186 -33.40 -27.68 -1.84
N LYS A 187 -34.51 -27.41 -1.15
CA LYS A 187 -35.84 -27.33 -1.77
C LYS A 187 -36.17 -25.99 -2.44
N LYS A 188 -35.31 -24.97 -2.29
CA LYS A 188 -35.57 -23.60 -2.79
C LYS A 188 -34.56 -23.10 -3.83
N THR A 189 -33.63 -23.96 -4.26
CA THR A 189 -32.54 -23.59 -5.20
C THR A 189 -32.53 -24.50 -6.44
N ILE A 190 -33.53 -25.40 -6.60
CA ILE A 190 -33.63 -26.34 -7.73
C ILE A 190 -34.94 -26.13 -8.52
N ASP A 191 -35.74 -25.12 -8.19
CA ASP A 191 -36.86 -24.66 -9.02
C ASP A 191 -36.53 -23.28 -9.61
#